data_AF-A0A965UU15-F1
#
_entry.id   AF-A0A965UU15-F1
#
_cell.length_a   1.000
_cell.length_b   1.000
_cell.length_c   1.000
_cell.angle_alpha   90.00
_cell.angle_beta   90.00
_cell.angle_gamma   90.00
#
_symmetry.space_group_name_H-M   'P 1'
#
loop_
_entity.id
_entity.type
_entity.pdbx_description
1 polymer ?
#
loop_
_entity_poly.entity_id
_entity_poly.type
_entity_poly.pdbx_seq_one_letter_code
_entity_poly.pdbx_strand_id
1 'polypeptide(L)'
;MKFNDLTIDQFQRIYAINSSDVLDDADKMLGVTAIIEGKTIDECRSWPMTKLTARYKEVVNSWKALPQLASKTHFKCGGKTWQPTVFTDELIAGQSIHLMSIDMSSEAQVIMNLHMIMATLCRERKWIGCKPYDGAKHAQRAELFKMHATIGQVWGAASFFLLSGQHFFE
;
A
#
# COMPACT_ATOMS: atom_id res chain seq x y z
N MET A 1 15.07 5.74 -5.45
CA MET A 1 14.10 4.68 -5.07
C MET A 1 13.07 4.51 -6.19
N LYS A 2 12.66 3.28 -6.56
CA LYS A 2 11.54 3.10 -7.50
C LYS A 2 10.22 3.12 -6.74
N PHE A 3 9.12 3.42 -7.42
CA PHE A 3 7.79 3.48 -6.80
C PHE A 3 7.38 2.17 -6.12
N ASN A 4 7.71 1.03 -6.73
CA ASN A 4 7.41 -0.30 -6.18
C ASN A 4 8.17 -0.62 -4.88
N ASP A 5 9.23 0.13 -4.60
CA ASP A 5 10.04 -0.01 -3.38
C ASP A 5 9.51 0.86 -2.23
N LEU A 6 8.53 1.75 -2.50
CA LEU A 6 7.91 2.58 -1.48
C LEU A 6 7.16 1.70 -0.48
N THR A 7 7.28 2.03 0.79
CA THR A 7 6.43 1.44 1.83
C THR A 7 4.98 1.88 1.63
N ILE A 8 4.05 1.15 2.24
CA ILE A 8 2.64 1.57 2.25
C ILE A 8 2.50 2.97 2.87
N ASP A 9 3.21 3.28 3.97
CA ASP A 9 3.21 4.62 4.57
C ASP A 9 3.62 5.71 3.59
N GLN A 10 4.75 5.52 2.90
CA GLN A 10 5.24 6.50 1.93
C GLN A 10 4.23 6.71 0.80
N PHE A 11 3.63 5.64 0.30
CA PHE A 11 2.59 5.72 -0.73
C PHE A 11 1.35 6.46 -0.26
N GLN A 12 0.85 6.16 0.95
CA GLN A 12 -0.31 6.84 1.52
C GLN A 12 -0.06 8.34 1.71
N ARG A 13 1.14 8.73 2.15
CA ARG A 13 1.53 10.13 2.27
C ARG A 13 1.63 10.83 0.91
N ILE A 14 2.17 10.15 -0.10
CA ILE A 14 2.21 10.67 -1.49
C ILE A 14 0.79 10.87 -2.04
N TYR A 15 -0.10 9.91 -1.80
CA TYR A 15 -1.50 10.02 -2.22
C TYR A 15 -2.17 11.23 -1.56
N ALA A 16 -2.03 11.38 -0.23
CA ALA A 16 -2.60 12.51 0.50
C ALA A 16 -2.10 13.88 -0.01
N ILE A 17 -0.83 13.99 -0.40
CA ILE A 17 -0.27 15.22 -0.98
C ILE A 17 -0.88 15.50 -2.35
N ASN A 18 -0.93 14.49 -3.23
CA ASN A 18 -1.42 14.68 -4.59
C ASN A 18 -2.93 14.99 -4.64
N SER A 19 -3.70 14.38 -3.74
CA SER A 19 -5.13 14.61 -3.57
C SER A 19 -5.48 15.87 -2.78
N SER A 20 -4.49 16.63 -2.30
CA SER A 20 -4.75 17.89 -1.59
C SER A 20 -5.15 18.99 -2.56
N ASP A 21 -6.29 19.63 -2.31
CA ASP A 21 -6.76 20.81 -3.07
C ASP A 21 -6.11 22.12 -2.61
N VAL A 22 -5.39 22.09 -1.47
CA VAL A 22 -4.77 23.28 -0.86
C VAL A 22 -3.35 23.50 -1.36
N LEU A 23 -2.66 22.43 -1.78
CA LEU A 23 -1.28 22.50 -2.26
C LEU A 23 -1.25 22.83 -3.75
N ASP A 24 -0.36 23.74 -4.14
CA ASP A 24 -0.07 23.99 -5.54
C ASP A 24 0.79 22.86 -6.16
N ASP A 25 0.95 22.89 -7.48
CA ASP A 25 1.70 21.85 -8.20
C ASP A 25 3.18 21.79 -7.79
N ALA A 26 3.78 22.93 -7.40
CA ALA A 26 5.18 23.00 -7.01
C ALA A 26 5.38 22.38 -5.62
N ASP A 27 4.49 22.67 -4.67
CA ASP A 27 4.48 22.11 -3.33
C ASP A 27 4.18 20.61 -3.36
N LYS A 28 3.26 20.15 -4.21
CA LYS A 28 3.03 18.72 -4.45
C LYS A 28 4.29 18.02 -4.96
N MET A 29 4.92 18.60 -5.99
CA MET A 29 6.15 18.06 -6.58
C MET A 29 7.28 17.93 -5.55
N LEU A 30 7.44 18.96 -4.72
CA LEU A 30 8.42 19.04 -3.66
C LEU A 30 8.15 17.99 -2.58
N GLY A 31 6.91 17.90 -2.10
CA GLY A 31 6.49 16.96 -1.08
C GLY A 31 6.63 15.50 -1.50
N VAL A 32 6.19 15.16 -2.71
CA VAL A 32 6.34 13.81 -3.26
C VAL A 32 7.81 13.44 -3.43
N THR A 33 8.64 14.35 -3.94
CA THR A 33 10.08 14.08 -4.11
C THR A 33 10.76 13.86 -2.77
N ALA A 34 10.46 14.68 -1.77
CA ALA A 34 11.02 14.56 -0.42
C ALA A 34 10.74 13.19 0.21
N ILE A 35 9.50 12.68 0.10
CA ILE A 35 9.13 11.36 0.64
C ILE A 35 9.92 10.23 -0.02
N ILE A 36 10.06 10.28 -1.34
CA ILE A 36 10.68 9.20 -2.14
C ILE A 36 12.19 9.16 -1.96
N GLU A 37 12.80 10.32 -1.78
CA GLU A 37 14.24 10.46 -1.57
C GLU A 37 14.62 10.31 -0.09
N GLY A 38 13.64 10.24 0.82
CA GLY A 38 13.89 10.21 2.26
C GLY A 38 14.55 11.51 2.75
N LYS A 39 14.21 12.63 2.12
CA LYS A 39 14.78 13.96 2.39
C LYS A 39 13.76 14.89 3.02
N THR A 40 14.26 15.93 3.65
CA THR A 40 13.42 17.05 4.11
C THR A 40 12.97 17.91 2.93
N ILE A 41 11.87 18.64 3.13
CA ILE A 41 11.36 19.60 2.14
C ILE A 41 12.42 20.66 1.81
N ASP A 42 13.13 21.17 2.82
CA ASP A 42 14.14 22.21 2.63
C ASP A 42 15.36 21.70 1.85
N GLU A 43 15.78 20.45 2.06
CA GLU A 43 16.80 19.83 1.21
C GLU A 43 16.35 19.78 -0.26
N CYS A 44 15.10 19.42 -0.52
CA CYS A 44 14.57 19.38 -1.89
C CYS A 44 14.38 20.79 -2.50
N ARG A 45 14.11 21.83 -1.68
CA ARG A 45 14.01 23.23 -2.16
C ARG A 45 15.32 23.75 -2.74
N SER A 46 16.45 23.25 -2.23
CA SER A 46 17.77 23.61 -2.75
C SER A 46 18.10 22.94 -4.09
N TRP A 47 17.25 22.03 -4.59
CA TRP A 47 17.50 21.36 -5.87
C TRP A 47 17.13 22.27 -7.06
N PRO A 48 17.85 22.16 -8.18
CA PRO A 48 17.41 22.78 -9.44
C PRO A 48 16.02 22.27 -9.85
N MET A 49 15.15 23.18 -10.31
CA MET A 49 13.77 22.86 -10.71
C MET A 49 13.71 21.78 -11.81
N THR A 50 14.70 21.74 -12.70
CA THR A 50 14.83 20.71 -13.74
C THR A 50 15.00 19.32 -13.15
N LYS A 51 15.81 19.19 -12.09
CA LYS A 51 16.03 17.94 -11.37
C LYS A 51 14.77 17.51 -10.62
N LEU A 52 14.11 18.44 -9.94
CA LEU A 52 12.87 18.18 -9.21
C LEU A 52 11.77 17.67 -10.16
N THR A 53 11.58 18.38 -11.27
CA THR A 53 10.58 18.02 -12.29
C THR A 53 10.86 16.67 -12.93
N ALA A 54 12.13 16.40 -13.30
CA ALA A 54 12.51 15.12 -13.87
C ALA A 54 12.21 13.98 -12.89
N ARG A 55 12.59 14.16 -11.62
CA ARG A 55 12.38 13.14 -10.60
C ARG A 55 10.91 12.88 -10.33
N TYR A 56 10.09 13.92 -10.21
CA TYR A 56 8.65 13.78 -10.05
C TYR A 56 7.99 13.07 -11.24
N LYS A 57 8.40 13.38 -12.48
CA LYS A 57 7.88 12.69 -13.67
C LYS A 57 8.18 11.19 -13.67
N GLU A 58 9.39 10.77 -13.26
CA GLU A 58 9.72 9.34 -13.13
C GLU A 58 8.79 8.61 -12.17
N VAL A 59 8.42 9.28 -11.08
CA VAL A 59 7.52 8.76 -10.04
C VAL A 59 6.10 8.61 -10.59
N VAL A 60 5.57 9.67 -11.20
CA VAL A 60 4.23 9.64 -11.82
C VAL A 60 4.16 8.56 -12.91
N ASN A 61 5.19 8.41 -13.72
CA ASN A 61 5.25 7.36 -14.73
C ASN A 61 5.26 5.96 -14.11
N SER A 62 5.94 5.79 -12.97
CA SER A 62 5.95 4.52 -12.25
C SER A 62 4.59 4.20 -11.62
N TRP A 63 3.84 5.20 -11.17
CA TRP A 63 2.46 5.02 -10.68
C TRP A 63 1.55 4.48 -11.79
N LYS A 64 1.65 5.01 -13.01
CA LYS A 64 0.86 4.51 -14.15
C LYS A 64 1.09 3.02 -14.48
N ALA A 65 2.21 2.45 -14.02
CA ALA A 65 2.50 1.02 -14.18
C ALA A 65 1.91 0.12 -13.08
N LEU A 66 1.32 0.68 -12.01
CA LEU A 66 0.73 -0.09 -10.91
C LEU A 66 -0.31 -1.14 -11.34
N PRO A 67 -1.23 -0.86 -12.30
CA PRO A 67 -2.21 -1.86 -12.73
C PRO A 67 -1.59 -3.12 -13.35
N GLN A 68 -0.33 -3.05 -13.79
CA GLN A 68 0.39 -4.16 -14.42
C GLN A 68 1.10 -5.06 -13.38
N LEU A 69 1.05 -4.71 -12.09
CA LEU A 69 1.68 -5.50 -11.04
C LEU A 69 0.89 -6.80 -10.79
N ALA A 70 1.51 -7.93 -11.14
CA ALA A 70 0.96 -9.24 -10.85
C ALA A 70 0.77 -9.45 -9.33
N SER A 71 -0.31 -10.12 -8.96
CA SER A 71 -0.54 -10.56 -7.59
C SER A 71 0.54 -11.56 -7.17
N LYS A 72 1.23 -11.28 -6.06
CA LYS A 72 2.20 -12.20 -5.47
C LYS A 72 1.51 -13.18 -4.55
N THR A 73 1.81 -14.46 -4.71
CA THR A 73 1.28 -15.53 -3.83
C THR A 73 1.85 -15.46 -2.41
N HIS A 74 3.01 -14.82 -2.22
CA HIS A 74 3.60 -14.56 -0.91
C HIS A 74 4.65 -13.44 -0.99
N PHE A 75 4.96 -12.82 0.15
CA PHE A 75 6.01 -11.81 0.27
C PHE A 75 6.69 -11.86 1.64
N LYS A 76 7.89 -11.28 1.75
CA LYS A 76 8.63 -11.16 3.02
C LYS A 76 8.45 -9.76 3.61
N CYS A 77 8.12 -9.68 4.90
CA CYS A 77 8.01 -8.42 5.64
C CYS A 77 8.22 -8.68 7.13
N GLY A 78 9.03 -7.86 7.81
CA GLY A 78 9.31 -8.00 9.25
C GLY A 78 9.93 -9.34 9.64
N GLY A 79 10.84 -9.87 8.82
CA GLY A 79 11.48 -11.17 9.05
C GLY A 79 10.57 -12.39 8.85
N LYS A 80 9.33 -12.19 8.41
CA LYS A 80 8.32 -13.25 8.20
C LYS A 80 7.90 -13.33 6.74
N THR A 81 7.40 -14.49 6.34
CA THR A 81 6.75 -14.68 5.04
C THR A 81 5.24 -14.64 5.24
N TRP A 82 4.57 -13.82 4.44
CA TRP A 82 3.13 -13.60 4.46
C TRP A 82 2.50 -14.11 3.18
N GLN A 83 1.34 -14.73 3.30
CA GLN A 83 0.55 -15.23 2.19
C GLN A 83 -0.82 -14.53 2.21
N PRO A 84 -1.15 -13.71 1.19
CA PRO A 84 -2.47 -13.14 1.04
C PRO A 84 -3.47 -14.23 0.63
N THR A 85 -4.62 -14.26 1.28
CA THR A 85 -5.83 -14.94 0.79
C THR A 85 -6.62 -13.92 -0.03
N VAL A 86 -6.80 -14.20 -1.32
CA VAL A 86 -7.34 -13.24 -2.30
C VAL A 86 -8.72 -13.62 -2.86
N PHE A 87 -9.23 -14.79 -2.47
CA PHE A 87 -10.58 -15.22 -2.75
C PHE A 87 -11.44 -15.08 -1.49
N THR A 88 -12.65 -14.56 -1.64
CA THR A 88 -13.54 -14.23 -0.52
C THR A 88 -14.09 -15.46 0.20
N ASP A 89 -14.31 -16.55 -0.51
CA ASP A 89 -14.76 -17.85 0.01
C ASP A 89 -13.71 -18.56 0.87
N GLU A 90 -12.43 -18.22 0.70
CA GLU A 90 -11.33 -18.70 1.55
C GLU A 90 -11.16 -17.90 2.85
N LEU A 91 -11.86 -16.77 3.01
CA LEU A 91 -11.78 -15.96 4.21
C LEU A 91 -12.53 -16.61 5.38
N ILE A 92 -11.88 -16.66 6.53
CA ILE A 92 -12.56 -17.08 7.76
C ILE A 92 -13.39 -15.93 8.33
N ALA A 93 -14.41 -16.24 9.14
CA ALA A 93 -15.32 -15.25 9.72
C ALA A 93 -14.61 -14.06 10.41
N GLY A 94 -13.53 -14.32 11.16
CA GLY A 94 -12.76 -13.25 11.81
C GLY A 94 -12.05 -12.30 10.83
N GLN A 95 -11.66 -12.78 9.64
CA GLN A 95 -11.15 -11.92 8.57
C GLN A 95 -12.29 -11.12 7.95
N SER A 96 -13.44 -11.73 7.70
CA SER A 96 -14.61 -11.06 7.13
C SER A 96 -15.12 -9.92 8.02
N ILE A 97 -15.22 -10.15 9.34
CA ILE A 97 -15.62 -9.12 10.31
C ILE A 97 -14.66 -7.92 10.26
N HIS A 98 -13.35 -8.16 10.24
CA HIS A 98 -12.38 -7.06 10.14
C HIS A 98 -12.47 -6.34 8.79
N LEU A 99 -12.63 -7.04 7.67
CA LEU A 99 -12.84 -6.39 6.37
C LEU A 99 -14.08 -5.50 6.37
N MET A 100 -15.20 -5.97 6.91
CA MET A 100 -16.45 -5.19 7.02
C MET A 100 -16.31 -3.96 7.92
N SER A 101 -15.34 -3.93 8.82
CA SER A 101 -15.06 -2.76 9.68
C SER A 101 -14.18 -1.69 9.04
N ILE A 102 -13.56 -1.98 7.88
CA ILE A 102 -12.67 -1.05 7.18
C ILE A 102 -13.50 -0.19 6.23
N ASP A 103 -13.33 1.12 6.31
CA ASP A 103 -13.90 2.03 5.31
C ASP A 103 -13.22 1.82 3.94
N MET A 104 -14.01 1.34 2.98
CA MET A 104 -13.62 1.12 1.59
C MET A 104 -14.61 1.81 0.64
N SER A 105 -15.32 2.85 1.11
CA SER A 105 -16.38 3.56 0.37
C SER A 105 -15.89 4.38 -0.83
N SER A 106 -14.58 4.62 -0.93
CA SER A 106 -13.96 5.36 -2.03
C SER A 106 -12.54 4.86 -2.29
N GLU A 107 -11.99 5.18 -3.46
CA GLU A 107 -10.58 4.88 -3.78
C GLU A 107 -9.61 5.46 -2.74
N ALA A 108 -9.88 6.70 -2.28
CA ALA A 108 -9.09 7.34 -1.24
C ALA A 108 -9.07 6.52 0.05
N GLN A 109 -10.25 6.06 0.51
CA GLN A 109 -10.36 5.26 1.72
C GLN A 109 -9.68 3.89 1.56
N VAL A 110 -9.82 3.24 0.40
CA VAL A 110 -9.11 2.00 0.09
C VAL A 110 -7.59 2.18 0.19
N ILE A 111 -7.04 3.24 -0.41
CA ILE A 111 -5.61 3.54 -0.37
C ILE A 111 -5.15 3.83 1.06
N MET A 112 -5.90 4.67 1.79
CA MET A 112 -5.58 5.04 3.16
C MET A 112 -5.72 3.87 4.14
N ASN A 113 -6.52 2.85 3.82
CA ASN A 113 -6.66 1.62 4.60
C ASN A 113 -5.91 0.41 4.03
N LEU A 114 -5.04 0.58 3.02
CA LEU A 114 -4.33 -0.52 2.36
C LEU A 114 -3.59 -1.44 3.36
N HIS A 115 -2.94 -0.88 4.36
CA HIS A 115 -2.25 -1.65 5.40
C HIS A 115 -3.21 -2.52 6.24
N MET A 116 -4.41 -2.01 6.55
CA MET A 116 -5.46 -2.73 7.27
C MET A 116 -6.03 -3.87 6.42
N ILE A 117 -6.33 -3.59 5.14
CA ILE A 117 -6.82 -4.57 4.17
C ILE A 117 -5.81 -5.72 4.08
N MET A 118 -4.54 -5.41 3.82
CA MET A 118 -3.50 -6.42 3.72
C MET A 118 -3.30 -7.22 5.01
N ALA A 119 -3.34 -6.56 6.18
CA ALA A 119 -3.25 -7.25 7.47
C ALA A 119 -4.40 -8.24 7.68
N THR A 120 -5.58 -7.96 7.13
CA THR A 120 -6.72 -8.87 7.17
C THR A 120 -6.55 -10.03 6.20
N LEU A 121 -6.15 -9.77 4.95
CA LEU A 121 -5.99 -10.80 3.92
C LEU A 121 -4.82 -11.74 4.20
N CYS A 122 -3.75 -11.28 4.85
CA CYS A 122 -2.53 -12.05 5.01
C CYS A 122 -2.51 -12.94 6.25
N ARG A 123 -2.02 -14.17 6.05
CA ARG A 123 -1.62 -15.09 7.12
C ARG A 123 -0.11 -15.34 7.07
N GLU A 124 0.50 -15.55 8.24
CA GLU A 124 1.92 -15.87 8.32
C GLU A 124 2.15 -17.30 7.83
N ARG A 125 3.03 -17.47 6.85
CA ARG A 125 3.35 -18.76 6.26
C ARG A 125 4.26 -19.58 7.17
N LYS A 126 4.01 -20.90 7.24
CA LYS A 126 4.88 -21.90 7.87
C LYS A 126 5.60 -22.72 6.79
N TRP A 127 6.47 -23.64 7.22
CA TRP A 127 7.06 -24.64 6.32
C TRP A 127 5.97 -25.38 5.50
N ILE A 128 4.86 -25.74 6.16
CA ILE A 128 3.67 -26.29 5.53
C ILE A 128 2.46 -25.42 5.94
N GLY A 129 1.76 -24.88 4.94
CA GLY A 129 0.54 -24.08 5.15
C GLY A 129 0.78 -22.71 5.81
N CYS A 130 -0.26 -22.19 6.44
CA CYS A 130 -0.26 -20.90 7.13
C CYS A 130 -0.61 -21.06 8.62
N LYS A 131 -0.14 -20.12 9.45
CA LYS A 131 -0.68 -19.94 10.80
C LYS A 131 -2.17 -19.58 10.69
N PRO A 132 -3.00 -20.05 11.64
CA PRO A 132 -4.35 -19.53 11.79
C PRO A 132 -4.33 -18.00 11.90
N TYR A 133 -5.36 -17.36 11.38
CA TYR A 133 -5.50 -15.93 11.51
C TYR A 133 -5.73 -15.56 12.99
N ASP A 134 -4.85 -14.71 13.51
CA ASP A 134 -4.92 -14.18 14.88
C ASP A 134 -5.38 -12.72 14.81
N GLY A 135 -6.65 -12.48 15.15
CA GLY A 135 -7.25 -11.14 15.14
C GLY A 135 -6.68 -10.21 16.21
N ALA A 136 -6.23 -10.75 17.36
CA ALA A 136 -5.66 -9.94 18.44
C ALA A 136 -4.35 -9.26 18.03
N LYS A 137 -3.66 -9.80 17.01
CA LYS A 137 -2.42 -9.22 16.44
C LYS A 137 -2.65 -8.44 15.16
N HIS A 138 -3.89 -8.15 14.79
CA HIS A 138 -4.21 -7.44 13.56
C HIS A 138 -3.58 -6.04 13.52
N ALA A 139 -3.81 -5.23 14.57
CA ALA A 139 -3.25 -3.87 14.65
C ALA A 139 -1.72 -3.86 14.53
N GLN A 140 -1.02 -4.75 15.24
CA GLN A 140 0.43 -4.88 15.15
C GLN A 140 0.89 -5.27 13.73
N ARG A 141 0.16 -6.16 13.06
CA ARG A 141 0.47 -6.59 11.70
C ARG A 141 0.21 -5.48 10.68
N ALA A 142 -0.87 -4.73 10.86
CA ALA A 142 -1.19 -3.58 10.03
C ALA A 142 -0.09 -2.52 10.12
N GLU A 143 0.39 -2.21 11.32
CA GLU A 143 1.51 -1.28 11.51
C GLU A 143 2.81 -1.82 10.89
N LEU A 144 3.12 -3.11 11.08
CA LEU A 144 4.26 -3.75 10.42
C LEU A 144 4.20 -3.60 8.89
N PHE A 145 3.03 -3.83 8.30
CA PHE A 145 2.85 -3.70 6.86
C PHE A 145 2.94 -2.25 6.41
N LYS A 146 2.32 -1.33 7.15
CA LYS A 146 2.39 0.10 6.89
C LYS A 146 3.84 0.57 6.78
N MET A 147 4.67 0.16 7.73
CA MET A 147 6.04 0.64 7.85
C MET A 147 7.06 -0.11 6.98
N HIS A 148 6.80 -1.37 6.60
CA HIS A 148 7.83 -2.21 5.99
C HIS A 148 7.41 -2.97 4.73
N ALA A 149 6.12 -3.16 4.47
CA ALA A 149 5.70 -3.79 3.22
C ALA A 149 5.75 -2.77 2.08
N THR A 150 6.25 -3.17 0.92
CA THR A 150 6.35 -2.28 -0.24
C THR A 150 5.15 -2.41 -1.16
N ILE A 151 4.86 -1.37 -1.95
CA ILE A 151 3.76 -1.38 -2.93
C ILE A 151 3.93 -2.52 -3.94
N GLY A 152 5.15 -2.78 -4.41
CA GLY A 152 5.44 -3.92 -5.28
C GLY A 152 5.21 -5.29 -4.65
N GLN A 153 5.02 -5.38 -3.33
CA GLN A 153 4.65 -6.62 -2.65
C GLN A 153 3.14 -6.78 -2.50
N VAL A 154 2.43 -5.68 -2.23
CA VAL A 154 1.04 -5.75 -1.76
C VAL A 154 0.01 -5.34 -2.81
N TRP A 155 0.35 -4.47 -3.76
CA TRP A 155 -0.62 -3.83 -4.65
C TRP A 155 -1.42 -4.83 -5.50
N GLY A 156 -0.72 -5.79 -6.13
CA GLY A 156 -1.38 -6.78 -6.98
C GLY A 156 -2.36 -7.67 -6.20
N ALA A 157 -2.03 -8.03 -4.96
CA ALA A 157 -2.92 -8.84 -4.10
C ALA A 157 -4.15 -8.05 -3.65
N ALA A 158 -3.97 -6.82 -3.19
CA ALA A 158 -5.07 -5.94 -2.82
C ALA A 158 -5.99 -5.64 -4.01
N SER A 159 -5.42 -5.31 -5.17
CA SER A 159 -6.17 -4.99 -6.38
C SER A 159 -6.98 -6.20 -6.86
N PHE A 160 -6.36 -7.39 -6.90
CA PHE A 160 -7.06 -8.61 -7.27
C PHE A 160 -8.22 -8.92 -6.32
N PHE A 161 -8.01 -8.82 -5.01
CA PHE A 161 -9.05 -9.05 -4.01
C PHE A 161 -10.23 -8.08 -4.16
N LEU A 162 -9.96 -6.79 -4.37
CA LEU A 162 -11.00 -5.78 -4.54
C LEU A 162 -11.80 -5.99 -5.83
N LEU A 163 -11.14 -6.40 -6.92
CA LEU A 163 -11.79 -6.73 -8.19
C LEU A 163 -12.63 -8.02 -8.10
N SER A 164 -12.13 -9.05 -7.41
CA SER A 164 -12.86 -10.31 -7.23
C SER A 164 -14.00 -10.21 -6.21
N GLY A 165 -13.86 -9.32 -5.22
CA GLY A 165 -14.81 -9.13 -4.13
C GLY A 165 -16.02 -8.26 -4.45
N GLN A 166 -16.05 -7.53 -5.57
CA GLN A 166 -17.20 -6.69 -5.95
C GLN A 166 -18.52 -7.46 -5.99
N HIS A 167 -18.51 -8.75 -6.30
CA HIS A 167 -19.72 -9.59 -6.30
C HIS A 167 -20.12 -10.13 -4.92
N PHE A 168 -19.27 -9.97 -3.89
CA PHE A 168 -19.50 -10.55 -2.56
C PHE A 168 -20.03 -9.53 -1.54
N PHE A 169 -19.83 -8.23 -1.81
CA PHE A 169 -20.26 -7.14 -0.92
C PHE A 169 -21.45 -6.33 -1.48
N GLU A 170 -21.99 -6.73 -2.63
CA GLU A 170 -23.30 -6.30 -3.17
C GLU A 170 -24.41 -7.23 -2.66
#